data_AF-A0A660NQF3-F1
#
_entry.id   AF-A0A660NQF3-F1
#
_cell.length_a   1.000
_cell.length_b   1.000
_cell.length_c   1.000
_cell.angle_alpha   90.00
_cell.angle_beta   90.00
_cell.angle_gamma   90.00
#
_symmetry.space_group_name_H-M   'P 1'
#
loop_
_entity.id
_entity.type
_entity.pdbx_description
1 polymer ?
#
loop_
_entity_poly.entity_id
_entity_poly.type
_entity_poly.pdbx_seq_one_letter_code
_entity_poly.pdbx_strand_id
1 'polypeptide(L)'
;GLVLLSILSAAGLNVVLNLLLIPFLGIEGAAIATLLAYALMNALAAWQGRATVPVRPEWRRVLAFTVAAGVMYVALGYIHFDRDLPTLVVRMAVGAVIYAVAVLALDAEARVMATQVLARFGLGRGRGTKQG
;
A
#
# COMPACT_ATOMS: atom_id res chain seq x y z
N GLY A 1 -15.09 24.54 -6.26
CA GLY A 1 -13.96 25.26 -6.87
C GLY A 1 -12.65 24.50 -6.71
N LEU A 2 -12.10 24.43 -5.49
CA LEU A 2 -10.76 23.91 -5.20
C LEU A 2 -10.53 22.44 -5.61
N VAL A 3 -11.52 21.57 -5.41
CA VAL A 3 -11.43 20.16 -5.83
C VAL A 3 -11.31 20.01 -7.35
N LEU A 4 -12.06 20.80 -8.13
CA LEU A 4 -11.97 20.78 -9.59
C LEU A 4 -10.58 21.22 -10.08
N LEU A 5 -10.01 22.23 -9.42
CA LEU A 5 -8.67 22.74 -9.71
C LEU A 5 -7.58 21.69 -9.39
N SER A 6 -7.80 20.88 -8.37
CA SER A 6 -6.93 19.76 -7.99
C SER A 6 -6.97 18.62 -9.02
N ILE A 7 -8.16 18.31 -9.53
CA ILE A 7 -8.34 17.29 -10.57
C ILE A 7 -7.71 17.75 -11.89
N LEU A 8 -7.93 19.01 -12.28
CA LEU A 8 -7.37 19.57 -13.52
C LEU A 8 -5.84 19.66 -13.47
N SER A 9 -5.26 20.05 -12.34
CA SER A 9 -3.80 20.07 -12.15
C SER A 9 -3.19 18.66 -12.15
N ALA A 10 -3.83 17.68 -11.49
CA ALA A 10 -3.38 16.29 -11.52
C ALA A 10 -3.50 15.67 -12.92
N ALA A 11 -4.59 15.94 -13.64
CA ALA A 11 -4.79 15.48 -15.02
C ALA A 11 -3.77 16.10 -15.98
N GLY A 12 -3.54 17.42 -15.87
CA GLY A 12 -2.52 18.11 -16.66
C GLY A 12 -1.12 17.57 -16.39
N LEU A 13 -0.76 17.35 -15.11
CA LEU A 13 0.50 16.71 -14.75
C LEU A 13 0.60 15.31 -15.34
N ASN A 14 -0.45 14.49 -15.26
CA ASN A 14 -0.44 13.13 -15.79
C ASN A 14 -0.21 13.11 -17.32
N VAL A 15 -0.85 14.02 -18.06
CA VAL A 15 -0.64 14.14 -19.52
C VAL A 15 0.79 14.59 -19.84
N VAL A 16 1.30 15.61 -19.16
CA VAL A 16 2.67 16.11 -19.37
C VAL A 16 3.72 15.05 -19.03
N LEU A 17 3.56 14.37 -17.90
CA LEU A 17 4.46 13.28 -17.51
C LEU A 17 4.34 12.08 -18.44
N ASN A 18 3.15 11.70 -18.91
CA ASN A 18 3.02 10.65 -19.91
C ASN A 18 3.77 11.01 -21.20
N LEU A 19 3.57 12.22 -21.72
CA LEU A 19 4.27 12.69 -22.93
C LEU A 19 5.79 12.74 -22.76
N LEU A 20 6.27 13.04 -21.55
CA LEU A 20 7.70 13.10 -21.25
C LEU A 20 8.29 11.73 -20.92
N LEU A 21 7.62 10.84 -20.18
CA LEU A 21 8.20 9.60 -19.69
C LEU A 21 8.00 8.42 -20.65
N ILE A 22 6.89 8.35 -21.39
CA ILE A 22 6.65 7.29 -22.38
C ILE A 22 7.78 7.18 -23.43
N PRO A 23 8.33 8.27 -24.01
CA PRO A 23 9.39 8.13 -25.01
C PRO A 23 10.72 7.62 -24.43
N PHE A 24 10.99 7.76 -23.12
CA PHE A 24 12.24 7.28 -22.51
C PHE A 24 12.08 5.93 -21.79
N LEU A 25 10.89 5.62 -21.26
CA LEU A 25 10.64 4.47 -20.38
C LEU A 25 9.50 3.56 -20.88
N GLY A 26 8.87 3.86 -22.02
CA GLY A 26 7.78 3.07 -22.58
C GLY A 26 6.57 2.96 -21.64
N ILE A 27 6.06 1.75 -21.47
CA ILE A 27 4.90 1.44 -20.60
C ILE A 27 5.20 1.71 -19.12
N GLU A 28 6.45 1.50 -18.68
CA GLU A 28 6.86 1.79 -17.30
C GLU A 28 6.77 3.30 -17.00
N GLY A 29 7.09 4.13 -17.99
CA GLY A 29 6.94 5.58 -17.91
C GLY A 29 5.50 6.03 -17.64
N ALA A 30 4.52 5.36 -18.27
CA ALA A 30 3.11 5.65 -18.04
C ALA A 30 2.63 5.25 -16.64
N ALA A 31 3.16 4.14 -16.12
CA ALA A 31 2.89 3.72 -14.74
C ALA A 31 3.45 4.73 -13.73
N ILE A 32 4.67 5.22 -13.94
CA ILE A 32 5.30 6.23 -13.09
C ILE A 32 4.54 7.57 -13.17
N ALA A 33 4.13 8.00 -14.37
CA ALA A 33 3.33 9.21 -14.54
C ALA A 33 2.00 9.14 -13.76
N THR A 34 1.32 8.00 -13.82
CA THR A 34 0.08 7.74 -13.08
C THR A 34 0.32 7.75 -11.57
N LEU A 35 1.40 7.11 -11.10
CA LEU A 35 1.78 7.11 -9.69
C LEU A 35 1.99 8.54 -9.17
N LEU A 36 2.72 9.36 -9.93
CA LEU A 36 3.01 10.75 -9.57
C LEU A 36 1.76 11.63 -9.60
N ALA A 37 0.86 11.42 -10.56
CA ALA A 37 -0.42 12.13 -10.61
C ALA A 37 -1.29 11.82 -9.39
N TYR A 38 -1.38 10.55 -8.98
CA TYR A 38 -2.10 10.18 -7.76
C TYR A 38 -1.43 10.67 -6.50
N ALA A 39 -0.10 10.65 -6.43
CA ALA A 39 0.63 11.22 -5.30
C ALA A 39 0.34 12.72 -5.14
N LEU A 40 0.33 13.48 -6.24
CA LEU A 40 -0.03 14.88 -6.24
C LEU A 40 -1.49 15.09 -5.81
N MET A 41 -2.43 14.30 -6.36
CA MET A 41 -3.84 14.38 -5.99
C MET A 41 -4.04 14.10 -4.48
N ASN A 42 -3.35 13.11 -3.94
CA ASN A 42 -3.43 12.75 -2.53
C ASN A 42 -2.78 13.83 -1.64
N ALA A 43 -1.68 14.44 -2.08
CA ALA A 43 -1.05 15.56 -1.39
C ALA A 43 -1.94 16.81 -1.36
N LEU A 44 -2.58 17.14 -2.49
CA LEU A 44 -3.54 18.24 -2.60
C LEU A 44 -4.79 17.97 -1.76
N ALA A 45 -5.30 16.74 -1.74
CA ALA A 45 -6.42 16.34 -0.89
C ALA A 45 -6.06 16.44 0.59
N ALA A 46 -4.87 16.01 0.99
CA ALA A 46 -4.37 16.16 2.35
C ALA A 46 -4.19 17.63 2.74
N TRP A 47 -3.69 18.47 1.82
CA TRP A 47 -3.51 19.91 2.05
C TRP A 47 -4.85 20.63 2.20
N GLN A 48 -5.84 20.34 1.35
CA GLN A 48 -7.20 20.87 1.46
C GLN A 48 -7.93 20.34 2.71
N GLY A 49 -7.74 19.06 3.02
CA GLY A 49 -8.35 18.40 4.18
C GLY A 49 -7.85 18.96 5.52
N ARG A 50 -6.61 19.44 5.61
CA ARG A 50 -6.07 20.09 6.82
C ARG A 50 -6.87 21.32 7.26
N ALA A 51 -7.60 21.97 6.35
CA ALA A 51 -8.43 23.14 6.68
C ALA A 51 -9.80 22.77 7.27
N THR A 52 -10.27 21.52 7.14
CA THR A 52 -11.62 21.09 7.55
C THR A 52 -11.64 19.87 8.47
N VAL A 53 -10.62 19.02 8.45
CA VAL A 53 -10.50 17.81 9.26
C VAL A 53 -9.08 17.77 9.84
N PRO A 54 -8.90 17.75 11.17
CA PRO A 54 -7.60 17.53 11.78
C PRO A 54 -7.22 16.05 11.59
N VAL A 55 -6.86 15.69 10.36
CA VAL A 55 -6.26 14.39 10.05
C VAL A 55 -4.89 14.41 10.72
N ARG A 56 -4.72 13.62 11.77
CA ARG A 56 -3.41 13.32 12.34
C ARG A 56 -2.79 12.23 11.47
N PRO A 57 -1.93 12.54 10.49
CA PRO A 57 -1.27 11.51 9.71
C PRO A 57 -0.52 10.58 10.66
N GLU A 58 -0.90 9.31 10.67
CA GLU A 58 -0.22 8.26 11.42
C GLU A 58 1.07 7.88 10.69
N TRP A 59 2.04 8.80 10.67
CA TRP A 59 3.33 8.61 9.99
C TRP A 59 4.04 7.32 10.40
N ARG A 60 3.83 6.88 11.64
CA ARG A 60 4.31 5.60 12.15
C ARG A 60 3.77 4.40 11.35
N ARG A 61 2.51 4.41 10.92
CA ARG A 61 1.95 3.36 10.06
C ARG A 61 2.46 3.44 8.63
N VAL A 62 2.54 4.66 8.09
CA VAL A 62 3.12 4.85 6.75
C VAL A 62 4.54 4.27 6.72
N LEU A 63 5.34 4.55 7.75
CA LEU A 63 6.67 3.96 7.91
C LEU A 63 6.61 2.43 8.05
N ALA A 64 5.74 1.88 8.90
CA ALA A 64 5.61 0.44 9.11
C ALA A 64 5.26 -0.31 7.81
N PHE A 65 4.30 0.20 7.03
CA PHE A 65 3.93 -0.38 5.74
C PHE A 65 5.05 -0.25 4.70
N THR A 66 5.76 0.88 4.69
CA THR A 66 6.89 1.11 3.78
C THR A 66 8.03 0.14 4.09
N VAL A 67 8.36 -0.06 5.37
CA VAL A 67 9.37 -1.04 5.81
C VAL A 67 8.94 -2.46 5.47
N ALA A 68 7.67 -2.82 5.71
CA ALA A 68 7.14 -4.13 5.33
C ALA A 68 7.26 -4.40 3.82
N ALA A 69 6.94 -3.41 2.98
CA ALA A 69 7.10 -3.51 1.54
C ALA A 69 8.59 -3.66 1.13
N GLY A 70 9.49 -2.92 1.78
CA GLY A 70 10.93 -3.04 1.56
C GLY A 70 11.47 -4.44 1.92
N VAL A 71 11.06 -4.98 3.07
CA VAL A 71 11.42 -6.35 3.50
C VAL A 71 10.92 -7.38 2.49
N MET A 72 9.68 -7.24 2.01
CA MET A 72 9.13 -8.12 0.98
C MET A 72 9.94 -8.05 -0.32
N TYR A 73 10.27 -6.85 -0.81
CA TYR A 73 11.05 -6.65 -2.03
C TYR A 73 12.42 -7.31 -1.94
N VAL A 74 13.13 -7.08 -0.83
CA VAL A 74 14.46 -7.67 -0.57
C VAL A 74 14.35 -9.19 -0.51
N ALA A 75 13.37 -9.74 0.19
CA ALA A 75 13.18 -11.19 0.31
C ALA A 75 12.85 -11.86 -1.04
N LEU A 76 12.01 -11.23 -1.86
CA LEU A 76 11.70 -11.71 -3.21
C LEU A 76 12.91 -11.65 -4.15
N GLY A 77 13.82 -10.70 -3.94
CA GLY A 77 15.08 -10.58 -4.66
C GLY A 77 16.01 -11.79 -4.48
N TYR A 78 15.85 -12.57 -3.41
CA TYR A 78 16.61 -13.82 -3.23
C TYR A 78 15.95 -15.04 -3.88
N ILE A 79 14.72 -14.92 -4.37
CA ILE A 79 13.98 -16.03 -4.98
C ILE A 79 14.12 -15.93 -6.51
N HIS A 80 15.07 -16.69 -7.06
CA HIS A 80 15.22 -16.87 -8.51
C HIS A 80 15.05 -18.35 -8.86
N PHE A 81 14.21 -18.61 -9.86
CA PHE A 81 13.94 -19.95 -10.38
C PHE A 81 13.98 -19.84 -11.92
N ASP A 82 14.53 -20.86 -12.58
CA ASP A 82 14.78 -20.86 -14.03
C ASP A 82 13.53 -21.00 -14.92
N ARG A 83 12.31 -20.95 -14.35
CA ARG A 83 11.03 -21.16 -15.07
C ARG A 83 10.05 -20.03 -14.83
N ASP A 84 9.58 -19.33 -15.86
CA ASP A 84 8.85 -18.06 -15.70
C ASP A 84 7.52 -18.15 -14.93
N LEU A 85 6.61 -19.06 -15.31
CA LEU A 85 5.26 -19.12 -14.70
C LEU A 85 5.21 -19.62 -13.24
N PRO A 86 5.87 -20.72 -12.86
CA PRO A 86 5.88 -21.18 -11.47
C PRO A 86 6.55 -20.16 -10.54
N THR A 87 7.59 -19.49 -11.02
CA THR A 87 8.31 -18.43 -10.29
C THR A 87 7.39 -17.29 -9.94
N LEU A 88 6.53 -16.87 -10.88
CA LEU A 88 5.56 -15.81 -10.64
C LEU A 88 4.54 -16.20 -9.58
N VAL A 89 3.96 -17.40 -9.67
CA VAL A 89 2.98 -17.88 -8.68
C VAL A 89 3.60 -18.00 -7.29
N VAL A 90 4.80 -18.56 -7.20
CA VAL A 90 5.53 -18.70 -5.93
C VAL A 90 5.92 -17.33 -5.38
N ARG A 91 6.42 -16.40 -6.21
CA ARG A 91 6.74 -15.03 -5.79
C ARG A 91 5.50 -14.28 -5.30
N MET A 92 4.34 -14.46 -5.94
CA MET A 92 3.09 -13.85 -5.48
C MET A 92 2.66 -14.41 -4.12
N ALA A 93 2.65 -15.74 -3.96
CA ALA A 93 2.26 -16.39 -2.71
C ALA A 93 3.21 -16.04 -1.56
N VAL A 94 4.52 -16.18 -1.79
CA VAL A 94 5.56 -15.89 -0.80
C VAL A 94 5.60 -14.40 -0.47
N GLY A 95 5.49 -13.52 -1.47
CA GLY A 95 5.42 -12.08 -1.27
C GLY A 95 4.24 -11.69 -0.38
N ALA A 96 3.05 -12.23 -0.67
CA ALA A 96 1.84 -11.98 0.14
C ALA A 96 2.02 -12.43 1.59
N VAL A 97 2.61 -13.61 1.82
CA VAL A 97 2.88 -14.12 3.17
C VAL A 97 3.91 -13.24 3.91
N ILE A 98 5.02 -12.90 3.25
CA ILE A 98 6.07 -12.06 3.85
C ILE A 98 5.52 -10.67 4.20
N TYR A 99 4.74 -10.07 3.30
CA TYR A 99 4.11 -8.79 3.56
C TYR A 99 3.14 -8.86 4.73
N ALA A 100 2.25 -9.86 4.77
CA ALA A 100 1.31 -10.05 5.86
C ALA A 100 2.04 -10.23 7.21
N VAL A 101 3.08 -11.05 7.25
CA VAL A 101 3.89 -11.27 8.46
C VAL A 101 4.62 -9.99 8.87
N ALA A 102 5.26 -9.28 7.95
CA ALA A 102 5.99 -8.05 8.23
C ALA A 102 5.05 -6.94 8.74
N VAL A 103 3.87 -6.80 8.14
CA VAL A 103 2.84 -5.85 8.60
C VAL A 103 2.34 -6.22 9.99
N LEU A 104 2.01 -7.48 10.23
CA LEU A 104 1.61 -7.94 11.57
C LEU A 104 2.73 -7.75 12.59
N ALA A 105 4.00 -7.90 12.20
CA ALA A 105 5.13 -7.68 13.08
C ALA A 105 5.30 -6.20 13.46
N LEU A 106 5.17 -5.28 12.49
CA LEU A 106 5.49 -3.87 12.63
C LEU A 106 4.30 -3.00 13.12
N ASP A 107 3.06 -3.38 12.81
CA ASP A 107 1.87 -2.61 13.16
C ASP A 107 1.01 -3.30 14.24
N ALA A 108 0.96 -2.71 15.43
CA ALA A 108 0.22 -3.25 16.58
C ALA A 108 -1.29 -3.24 16.36
N GLU A 109 -1.82 -2.25 15.64
CA GLU A 109 -3.24 -2.16 15.33
C GLU A 109 -3.66 -3.15 14.24
N ALA A 110 -2.80 -3.43 13.25
CA ALA A 110 -3.02 -4.51 12.29
C ALA A 110 -3.19 -5.86 12.99
N ARG A 111 -2.45 -6.13 14.08
CA ARG A 111 -2.67 -7.33 14.91
C ARG A 111 -4.07 -7.35 15.52
N VAL A 112 -4.54 -6.22 16.05
CA VAL A 112 -5.88 -6.10 16.62
C VAL A 112 -6.95 -6.35 15.56
N MET A 113 -6.84 -5.73 14.38
CA MET A 113 -7.75 -6.00 13.27
C MET A 113 -7.72 -7.47 12.83
N ALA A 114 -6.54 -8.09 12.73
CA ALA A 114 -6.42 -9.50 12.37
C ALA A 114 -7.14 -10.39 13.39
N THR A 115 -6.99 -10.13 14.69
CA THR A 115 -7.72 -10.87 15.73
C THR A 115 -9.23 -10.65 15.67
N GLN A 116 -9.70 -9.45 15.31
CA GLN A 116 -11.12 -9.16 15.12
C GLN A 116 -11.71 -9.90 13.91
N VAL A 117 -10.97 -9.94 12.80
CA VAL A 117 -11.35 -10.70 11.60
C VAL A 117 -11.41 -12.19 11.91
N LEU A 118 -10.39 -12.74 12.57
CA LEU A 118 -10.37 -14.15 13.01
C LEU A 118 -11.51 -14.49 13.99
N ALA A 119 -11.84 -13.57 14.90
CA ALA A 119 -12.98 -13.71 15.80
C ALA A 119 -14.32 -13.69 15.04
N ARG A 120 -14.43 -12.86 14.00
CA ARG A 120 -15.63 -12.78 13.14
C ARG A 120 -15.81 -14.02 12.26
N PHE A 121 -14.72 -14.67 11.85
CA PHE A 121 -14.74 -15.95 11.14
C PHE A 121 -14.83 -17.18 12.05
N GLY A 122 -15.06 -17.01 13.36
CA GLY A 122 -15.38 -18.11 14.28
C GLY A 122 -14.18 -18.92 14.80
N LEU A 123 -12.95 -18.50 14.52
CA LEU A 123 -11.72 -19.15 15.04
C LEU A 123 -11.29 -18.63 16.42
N GLY A 124 -12.10 -17.77 17.06
CA GLY A 124 -11.74 -17.02 18.26
C GLY A 124 -12.46 -17.39 19.57
N ARG A 125 -13.16 -18.52 19.69
CA ARG A 125 -13.73 -18.94 20.98
C ARG A 125 -13.29 -20.33 21.42
N GLY A 126 -12.27 -20.33 22.28
CA GLY A 126 -11.92 -21.47 23.14
C GLY A 126 -11.31 -20.96 24.44
N ARG A 127 -12.11 -21.02 25.53
CA ARG A 127 -11.89 -20.61 26.93
C ARG A 127 -12.43 -19.21 27.23
N GLY A 128 -13.49 -19.03 28.02
CA GLY A 128 -14.09 -19.91 29.01
C GLY A 128 -14.47 -19.04 30.20
N THR A 129 -15.60 -18.36 30.09
CA THR A 129 -16.28 -17.75 31.23
C THR A 129 -16.71 -18.85 32.20
N LYS A 130 -16.09 -18.89 33.37
CA LYS A 130 -16.68 -19.36 34.63
C LYS A 130 -16.34 -18.26 35.63
N GLN A 131 -17.22 -17.31 35.96
CA GLN A 131 -18.34 -17.44 36.90
C GLN A 131 -18.11 -18.51 37.95
N GLY A 132 -17.90 -18.04 39.18
CA GLY A 132 -17.65 -18.74 40.43
C GLY A 132 -17.30 -17.68 41.46
#